data_AF-A0A4R3TGP6-F1
#
_entry.id   AF-A0A4R3TGP6-F1
#
_cell.length_a   1.000
_cell.length_b   1.000
_cell.length_c   1.000
_cell.angle_alpha   90.00
_cell.angle_beta   90.00
_cell.angle_gamma   90.00
#
_symmetry.space_group_name_H-M   'P 1'
#
loop_
_entity.id
_entity.type
_entity.pdbx_description
1 polymer ?
#
loop_
_entity_poly.entity_id
_entity_poly.type
_entity_poly.pdbx_seq_one_letter_code
_entity_poly.pdbx_strand_id
1 'polypeptide(L)'
;MQRHFNPDRLLRREQLLSAAINAVLSAAFFALVFGIGDRALTMAAPDSFALDFLPQGAMVSLMASLVPALAMRGRLRKSDFLRQGRDPSGGRIVAATAKGVLLGLSSGALLFALARLGPLAHVPSYPALAFKILYGAGLGAVCTRLALTGLFEGVFRERTT
;
A
#
# COMPACT_ATOMS: atom_id res chain seq x y z
N MET A 1 -19.89 -29.56 0.77
CA MET A 1 -20.09 -28.27 0.07
C MET A 1 -18.72 -27.65 -0.20
N GLN A 2 -18.09 -27.97 -1.33
CA GLN A 2 -16.75 -27.48 -1.67
C GLN A 2 -16.84 -25.99 -2.08
N ARG A 3 -16.29 -25.10 -1.26
CA ARG A 3 -16.11 -23.69 -1.65
C ARG A 3 -15.14 -23.67 -2.83
N HIS A 4 -15.64 -23.38 -4.03
CA HIS A 4 -14.80 -23.07 -5.18
C HIS A 4 -13.85 -21.92 -4.79
N PHE A 5 -12.56 -22.22 -4.67
CA PHE A 5 -11.54 -21.24 -4.40
C PHE A 5 -11.43 -20.30 -5.61
N ASN A 6 -11.86 -19.05 -5.44
CA ASN A 6 -11.78 -18.03 -6.49
C ASN A 6 -10.62 -17.08 -6.17
N PRO A 7 -9.44 -17.26 -6.80
CA PRO A 7 -8.24 -16.48 -6.52
C PRO A 7 -8.42 -14.99 -6.84
N ASP A 8 -9.16 -14.64 -7.88
CA ASP A 8 -9.41 -13.23 -8.24
C ASP A 8 -10.25 -12.50 -7.20
N ARG A 9 -11.28 -13.17 -6.68
CA ARG A 9 -12.10 -12.62 -5.60
C ARG A 9 -11.28 -12.42 -4.33
N LEU A 10 -10.37 -13.34 -4.04
CA LEU A 10 -9.45 -13.23 -2.91
C LEU A 10 -8.48 -12.07 -3.09
N LEU A 11 -7.86 -11.94 -4.27
CA LEU A 11 -6.95 -10.83 -4.60
C LEU A 11 -7.66 -9.48 -4.46
N ARG A 12 -8.84 -9.32 -5.09
CA ARG A 12 -9.64 -8.10 -4.99
C ARG A 12 -10.00 -7.77 -3.55
N ARG A 13 -10.36 -8.78 -2.75
CA ARG A 13 -10.68 -8.60 -1.33
C ARG A 13 -9.47 -8.08 -0.55
N GLU A 14 -8.28 -8.67 -0.74
CA GLU A 14 -7.07 -8.22 -0.04
C GLU A 14 -6.64 -6.81 -0.50
N GLN A 15 -6.79 -6.50 -1.80
CA GLN A 15 -6.55 -5.14 -2.31
C GLN A 15 -7.50 -4.11 -1.69
N LEU A 16 -8.81 -4.40 -1.65
CA LEU A 16 -9.81 -3.51 -1.08
C LEU A 16 -9.61 -3.32 0.43
N LEU A 17 -9.28 -4.39 1.15
CA LEU A 17 -8.98 -4.31 2.57
C LEU A 17 -7.73 -3.47 2.84
N SER A 18 -6.66 -3.70 2.08
CA SER A 18 -5.43 -2.92 2.16
C SER A 18 -5.67 -1.44 1.82
N ALA A 19 -6.43 -1.16 0.75
CA ALA A 19 -6.79 0.20 0.37
C ALA A 19 -7.58 0.91 1.48
N ALA A 20 -8.58 0.24 2.07
CA ALA A 20 -9.39 0.78 3.15
C ALA A 20 -8.56 1.06 4.41
N ILE A 21 -7.70 0.12 4.82
CA ILE A 21 -6.83 0.32 5.99
C ILE A 21 -5.87 1.49 5.75
N ASN A 22 -5.22 1.56 4.59
CA ASN A 22 -4.28 2.63 4.28
C ASN A 22 -4.98 4.00 4.09
N ALA A 23 -6.23 4.03 3.60
CA ALA A 23 -7.06 5.23 3.58
C ALA A 23 -7.28 5.77 5.00
N VAL A 24 -7.75 4.91 5.91
CA VAL A 24 -8.03 5.29 7.30
C VAL A 24 -6.76 5.72 8.02
N LEU A 25 -5.66 4.99 7.87
CA LEU A 25 -4.37 5.36 8.46
C LEU A 25 -3.86 6.69 7.90
N SER A 26 -3.98 6.92 6.59
CA SER A 26 -3.58 8.20 5.97
C SER A 26 -4.41 9.37 6.51
N ALA A 27 -5.71 9.17 6.70
CA ALA A 27 -6.58 10.18 7.30
C ALA A 27 -6.21 10.45 8.77
N ALA A 28 -5.99 9.39 9.55
CA ALA A 28 -5.60 9.51 10.96
C ALA A 28 -4.25 10.22 11.12
N PHE A 29 -3.23 9.83 10.35
CA PHE A 29 -1.93 10.50 10.37
C PHE A 29 -2.03 11.96 9.93
N PHE A 30 -2.82 12.26 8.90
CA PHE A 30 -3.05 13.64 8.49
C PHE A 30 -3.67 14.45 9.64
N ALA A 31 -4.72 13.94 10.29
CA ALA A 31 -5.36 14.61 11.41
C ALA A 31 -4.42 14.84 12.59
N LEU A 32 -3.54 13.87 12.89
CA LEU A 32 -2.56 13.97 13.96
C LEU A 32 -1.45 15.00 13.67
N VAL A 33 -0.97 15.08 12.43
CA VAL A 33 0.17 15.94 12.05
C VAL A 33 -0.27 17.36 11.69
N PHE A 34 -1.37 17.51 10.94
CA PHE A 34 -1.80 18.80 10.39
C PHE A 34 -3.00 19.40 11.11
N GLY A 35 -3.70 18.61 11.93
CA GLY A 35 -4.94 18.96 12.59
C GLY A 35 -6.17 18.75 11.70
N ILE A 36 -7.36 18.88 12.30
CA ILE A 36 -8.65 18.90 11.62
C ILE A 36 -9.19 20.32 11.71
N GLY A 37 -8.88 21.15 10.72
CA GLY A 37 -9.32 22.54 10.67
C GLY A 37 -9.18 23.11 9.27
N ASP A 38 -10.10 24.00 8.89
CA ASP A 38 -10.07 24.64 7.59
C ASP A 38 -8.99 25.72 7.55
N ARG A 39 -7.77 25.31 7.13
CA ARG A 39 -6.65 26.21 6.88
C ARG A 39 -5.87 25.77 5.65
N ALA A 40 -5.09 26.69 5.09
CA ALA A 40 -4.08 26.37 4.10
C ALA A 40 -2.86 25.72 4.78
N LEU A 41 -2.33 24.66 4.16
CA LEU A 41 -1.10 23.99 4.56
C LEU A 41 0.04 24.43 3.65
N THR A 42 1.19 24.74 4.24
CA THR A 42 2.40 25.06 3.47
C THR A 42 3.12 23.78 3.02
N MET A 43 3.58 23.74 1.77
CA MET A 43 4.35 22.59 1.26
C MET A 43 5.69 22.41 1.99
N ALA A 44 6.31 23.53 2.39
CA ALA A 44 7.53 23.58 3.19
C ALA A 44 7.21 24.00 4.63
N ALA A 45 8.21 24.46 5.39
CA ALA A 45 8.01 24.99 6.75
C ALA A 45 6.92 26.09 6.76
N PRO A 46 6.10 26.16 7.82
CA PRO A 46 6.16 25.35 9.04
C PRO A 46 5.52 23.95 8.92
N ASP A 47 4.49 23.77 8.07
CA ASP A 47 3.72 22.52 8.06
C ASP A 47 4.50 21.32 7.47
N SER A 48 5.44 21.60 6.56
CA SER A 48 6.26 20.58 5.88
C SER A 48 5.42 19.49 5.19
N PHE A 49 4.27 19.87 4.64
CA PHE A 49 3.29 18.93 4.08
C PHE A 49 3.90 18.00 3.01
N ALA A 50 4.80 18.53 2.17
CA ALA A 50 5.48 17.74 1.14
C ALA A 50 6.35 16.62 1.73
N LEU A 51 6.97 16.86 2.88
CA LEU A 51 7.93 15.93 3.49
C LEU A 51 7.24 14.65 3.95
N ASP A 52 5.96 14.74 4.35
CA ASP A 52 5.17 13.59 4.82
C ASP A 52 4.92 12.51 3.74
N PHE A 53 5.04 12.85 2.45
CA PHE A 53 4.91 11.85 1.37
C PHE A 53 5.96 10.73 1.47
N LEU A 54 7.14 11.02 2.02
CA LEU A 54 8.22 10.04 2.21
C LEU A 54 7.87 8.99 3.29
N PRO A 55 7.64 9.36 4.57
CA PRO A 55 7.25 8.38 5.59
C PRO A 55 5.91 7.72 5.27
N GLN A 56 4.92 8.45 4.70
CA GLN A 56 3.65 7.86 4.28
C GLN A 56 3.87 6.78 3.21
N GLY A 57 4.60 7.09 2.13
CA GLY A 57 4.88 6.16 1.04
C GLY A 57 5.62 4.91 1.51
N ALA A 58 6.62 5.08 2.38
CA ALA A 58 7.37 3.97 2.97
C ALA A 58 6.47 3.06 3.83
N MET A 59 5.70 3.63 4.75
CA MET A 59 4.85 2.86 5.68
C MET A 59 3.71 2.15 4.97
N VAL A 60 2.99 2.85 4.07
CA VAL A 60 1.88 2.27 3.30
C VAL A 60 2.38 1.09 2.48
N SER A 61 3.47 1.26 1.74
CA SER A 61 4.01 0.20 0.87
C SER A 61 4.59 -0.98 1.64
N LEU A 62 5.24 -0.74 2.79
CA LEU A 62 5.71 -1.78 3.72
C LEU A 62 4.54 -2.64 4.20
N MET A 63 3.52 -2.01 4.78
CA MET A 63 2.37 -2.72 5.34
C MET A 63 1.58 -3.45 4.26
N ALA A 64 1.36 -2.78 3.13
CA ALA A 64 0.60 -3.33 2.01
C ALA A 64 1.29 -4.49 1.28
N SER A 65 2.61 -4.63 1.40
CA SER A 65 3.35 -5.76 0.81
C SER A 65 3.56 -6.90 1.80
N LEU A 66 3.89 -6.58 3.06
CA LEU A 66 4.25 -7.58 4.07
C LEU A 66 3.02 -8.29 4.68
N VAL A 67 2.05 -7.52 5.17
CA VAL A 67 0.89 -8.06 5.91
C VAL A 67 0.08 -9.06 5.06
N PRO A 68 -0.37 -8.72 3.85
CA PRO A 68 -1.13 -9.67 3.03
C PRO A 68 -0.28 -10.86 2.59
N ALA A 69 1.04 -10.70 2.37
CA ALA A 69 1.92 -11.82 2.04
C ALA A 69 1.99 -12.85 3.18
N LEU A 70 2.18 -12.39 4.42
CA LEU A 70 2.21 -13.26 5.61
C LEU A 70 0.83 -13.89 5.88
N ALA A 71 -0.24 -13.11 5.76
CA ALA A 71 -1.60 -13.60 5.94
C ALA A 71 -1.97 -14.66 4.90
N MET A 72 -1.62 -14.43 3.62
CA MET A 72 -1.85 -15.37 2.53
C MET A 72 -1.06 -16.66 2.74
N ARG A 73 0.23 -16.55 3.08
CA ARG A 73 1.07 -17.69 3.43
C ARG A 73 0.45 -18.52 4.55
N GLY A 74 0.00 -17.87 5.62
CA GLY A 74 -0.66 -18.55 6.75
C GLY A 74 -1.94 -19.28 6.35
N ARG A 75 -2.78 -18.68 5.49
CA ARG A 75 -4.02 -19.30 4.98
C ARG A 75 -3.72 -20.52 4.09
N LEU A 76 -2.78 -20.39 3.15
CA LEU A 76 -2.47 -21.45 2.20
C LEU A 76 -1.68 -22.61 2.84
N ARG A 77 -0.91 -22.35 3.91
CA ARG A 77 -0.29 -23.42 4.71
C ARG A 77 -1.32 -24.28 5.44
N LYS A 78 -2.45 -23.69 5.85
CA LYS A 78 -3.56 -24.41 6.52
C LYS A 78 -4.43 -25.22 5.56
N SER A 79 -4.43 -24.89 4.27
CA SER A 79 -5.29 -25.53 3.27
C SER A 79 -4.59 -26.63 2.46
N ASP A 80 -3.45 -27.16 2.93
CA ASP A 80 -2.55 -28.11 2.23
C ASP A 80 -2.06 -27.69 0.83
N PHE A 81 -2.50 -26.54 0.32
CA PHE A 81 -2.16 -26.02 -1.02
C PHE A 81 -0.66 -25.76 -1.18
N LEU A 82 0.03 -25.38 -0.11
CA LEU A 82 1.49 -25.15 -0.11
C LEU A 82 2.33 -26.38 0.22
N ARG A 83 1.73 -27.53 0.60
CA ARG A 83 2.48 -28.76 0.92
C ARG A 83 3.21 -29.36 -0.28
N GLN A 84 2.89 -28.92 -1.50
CA GLN A 84 3.57 -29.31 -2.74
C GLN A 84 4.84 -28.47 -3.06
N GLY A 85 5.50 -27.88 -2.04
CA GLY A 85 6.74 -27.11 -2.25
C GLY A 85 6.56 -25.71 -2.86
N ARG A 86 5.33 -25.20 -2.90
CA ARG A 86 5.00 -23.87 -3.46
C ARG A 86 5.01 -22.73 -2.42
N ASP A 87 5.47 -22.97 -1.19
CA ASP A 87 5.57 -21.96 -0.13
C ASP A 87 6.65 -20.92 -0.49
N PRO A 88 6.34 -19.62 -0.63
CA PRO A 88 7.38 -18.61 -0.83
C PRO A 88 8.32 -18.59 0.38
N SER A 89 9.62 -18.70 0.10
CA SER A 89 10.64 -18.59 1.13
C SER A 89 10.58 -17.22 1.83
N GLY A 90 11.04 -17.15 3.08
CA GLY A 90 11.13 -15.88 3.81
C GLY A 90 11.90 -14.81 3.04
N GLY A 91 12.99 -15.21 2.36
CA GLY A 91 13.76 -14.31 1.50
C GLY A 91 12.96 -13.72 0.34
N ARG A 92 12.04 -14.49 -0.28
CA ARG A 92 11.15 -13.95 -1.34
C ARG A 92 10.17 -12.93 -0.77
N ILE A 93 9.64 -13.16 0.43
CA ILE A 93 8.74 -12.20 1.10
C ILE A 93 9.48 -10.90 1.43
N VAL A 94 10.69 -11.01 1.97
CA VAL A 94 11.56 -9.84 2.22
C VAL A 94 11.85 -9.09 0.93
N ALA A 95 12.20 -9.79 -0.16
CA ALA A 95 12.46 -9.16 -1.44
C ALA A 95 11.22 -8.46 -2.03
N ALA A 96 10.05 -9.09 -1.97
CA ALA A 96 8.79 -8.49 -2.42
C ALA A 96 8.43 -7.24 -1.58
N THR A 97 8.65 -7.32 -0.26
CA THR A 97 8.43 -6.21 0.67
C THR A 97 9.40 -5.06 0.38
N ALA A 98 10.69 -5.34 0.20
CA ALA A 98 11.69 -4.35 -0.15
C ALA A 98 11.37 -3.66 -1.48
N LYS A 99 10.94 -4.41 -2.51
CA LYS A 99 10.46 -3.82 -3.77
C LYS A 99 9.25 -2.91 -3.56
N GLY A 100 8.31 -3.33 -2.71
CA GLY A 100 7.17 -2.51 -2.29
C GLY A 100 7.63 -1.20 -1.67
N VAL A 101 8.51 -1.26 -0.66
CA VAL A 101 9.08 -0.10 0.02
C VAL A 101 9.79 0.85 -0.94
N LEU A 102 10.60 0.31 -1.85
CA LEU A 102 11.26 1.11 -2.89
C LEU A 102 10.25 1.81 -3.80
N LEU A 103 9.19 1.13 -4.22
CA LEU A 103 8.10 1.76 -5.00
C LEU A 103 7.41 2.87 -4.20
N GLY A 104 7.12 2.63 -2.91
CA GLY A 104 6.53 3.62 -2.02
C GLY A 104 7.42 4.85 -1.86
N LEU A 105 8.69 4.65 -1.52
CA LEU A 105 9.68 5.72 -1.40
C LEU A 105 9.86 6.49 -2.71
N SER A 106 9.98 5.82 -3.84
CA SER A 106 10.11 6.48 -5.15
C SER A 106 8.88 7.32 -5.50
N SER A 107 7.68 6.80 -5.25
CA SER A 107 6.45 7.57 -5.47
C SER A 107 6.31 8.76 -4.51
N GLY A 108 6.68 8.57 -3.23
CA GLY A 108 6.70 9.63 -2.23
C GLY A 108 7.74 10.71 -2.54
N ALA A 109 8.92 10.31 -3.02
CA ALA A 109 9.99 11.22 -3.43
C ALA A 109 9.60 12.04 -4.67
N LEU A 110 8.90 11.41 -5.62
CA LEU A 110 8.35 12.12 -6.77
C LEU A 110 7.32 13.17 -6.33
N LEU A 111 6.37 12.81 -5.45
CA LEU A 111 5.38 13.75 -4.92
C LEU A 111 6.03 14.88 -4.10
N PHE A 112 7.02 14.55 -3.28
CA PHE A 112 7.81 15.54 -2.56
C PHE A 112 8.50 16.51 -3.52
N ALA A 113 9.17 16.01 -4.55
CA ALA A 113 9.85 16.84 -5.56
C ALA A 113 8.86 17.73 -6.30
N LEU A 114 7.72 17.19 -6.75
CA LEU A 114 6.66 17.95 -7.40
C LEU A 114 6.07 19.03 -6.49
N ALA A 115 5.86 18.74 -5.21
CA ALA A 115 5.35 19.70 -4.23
C ALA A 115 6.39 20.77 -3.86
N ARG A 116 7.69 20.45 -3.92
CA ARG A 116 8.77 21.40 -3.59
C ARG A 116 9.18 22.28 -4.75
N LEU A 117 9.18 21.76 -5.97
CA LEU A 117 9.61 22.45 -7.19
C LEU A 117 8.43 23.01 -7.99
N GLY A 118 7.20 22.56 -7.70
CA GLY A 118 5.99 23.02 -8.36
C GLY A 118 5.56 24.42 -7.92
N PRO A 119 4.60 25.03 -8.65
CA PRO A 119 4.13 26.38 -8.38
C PRO A 119 3.22 26.47 -7.14
N LEU A 120 2.73 25.34 -6.62
CA LEU A 120 1.82 25.29 -5.49
C LEU A 120 2.61 25.42 -4.18
N ALA A 121 2.69 26.63 -3.63
CA ALA A 121 3.30 26.83 -2.32
C ALA A 121 2.39 26.34 -1.18
N HIS A 122 1.07 26.45 -1.36
CA HIS A 122 0.06 26.18 -0.33
C HIS A 122 -1.08 25.33 -0.90
N VAL A 123 -1.71 24.52 -0.06
CA VAL A 123 -2.88 23.71 -0.43
C VAL A 123 -3.94 23.79 0.66
N PRO A 124 -5.23 23.95 0.34
CA PRO A 124 -6.29 23.88 1.35
C PRO A 124 -6.31 22.50 2.01
N SER A 125 -6.58 22.46 3.32
CA SER A 125 -6.51 21.24 4.15
C SER A 125 -7.39 20.08 3.63
N TYR A 126 -8.64 20.33 3.23
CA TYR A 126 -9.55 19.26 2.79
C TYR A 126 -9.11 18.59 1.47
N PRO A 127 -8.76 19.32 0.40
CA PRO A 127 -8.11 18.73 -0.77
C PRO A 127 -6.83 17.96 -0.44
N ALA A 128 -6.01 18.47 0.47
CA ALA A 128 -4.77 17.82 0.89
C ALA A 128 -5.04 16.48 1.60
N LEU A 129 -6.04 16.43 2.48
CA LEU A 129 -6.50 15.21 3.14
C LEU A 129 -7.05 14.21 2.12
N ALA A 130 -7.95 14.65 1.24
CA ALA A 130 -8.52 13.80 0.19
C ALA A 130 -7.42 13.19 -0.68
N PHE A 131 -6.43 13.99 -1.06
CA PHE A 131 -5.27 13.52 -1.81
C PHE A 131 -4.48 12.46 -1.04
N LYS A 132 -4.17 12.67 0.25
CA LYS A 132 -3.46 11.66 1.06
C LYS A 132 -4.21 10.35 1.20
N ILE A 133 -5.53 10.42 1.38
CA ILE A 133 -6.38 9.24 1.45
C ILE A 133 -6.32 8.46 0.13
N LEU A 134 -6.51 9.15 -1.00
CA LEU A 134 -6.48 8.52 -2.33
C LEU A 134 -5.10 7.95 -2.66
N TYR A 135 -4.04 8.69 -2.36
CA TYR A 135 -2.67 8.23 -2.55
C TYR A 135 -2.36 7.00 -1.70
N GLY A 136 -2.66 7.03 -0.40
CA GLY A 136 -2.44 5.90 0.51
C GLY A 136 -3.25 4.67 0.11
N ALA A 137 -4.53 4.84 -0.24
CA ALA A 137 -5.38 3.75 -0.69
C ALA A 137 -4.88 3.14 -2.01
N GLY A 138 -4.55 3.98 -2.98
CA GLY A 138 -4.06 3.56 -4.29
C GLY A 138 -2.73 2.83 -4.19
N LEU A 139 -1.75 3.41 -3.49
CA LEU A 139 -0.45 2.79 -3.25
C LEU A 139 -0.61 1.45 -2.51
N GLY A 140 -1.45 1.41 -1.47
CA GLY A 140 -1.76 0.18 -0.75
C GLY A 140 -2.33 -0.91 -1.66
N ALA A 141 -3.30 -0.58 -2.51
CA ALA A 141 -3.89 -1.53 -3.45
C ALA A 141 -2.88 -2.06 -4.49
N VAL A 142 -2.00 -1.19 -5.00
CA VAL A 142 -0.96 -1.55 -5.97
C VAL A 142 0.10 -2.45 -5.33
N CYS A 143 0.67 -2.04 -4.20
CA CYS A 143 1.69 -2.82 -3.49
C CYS A 143 1.18 -4.19 -3.07
N THR A 144 -0.06 -4.28 -2.56
CA THR A 144 -0.69 -5.56 -2.23
C THR A 144 -0.84 -6.46 -3.45
N ARG A 145 -1.30 -5.92 -4.58
CA ARG A 145 -1.42 -6.70 -5.81
C ARG A 145 -0.09 -7.27 -6.25
N LEU A 146 0.92 -6.41 -6.38
CA LEU A 146 2.26 -6.79 -6.85
C LEU A 146 2.91 -7.84 -5.95
N ALA A 147 2.81 -7.65 -4.63
CA ALA A 147 3.33 -8.62 -3.66
C ALA A 147 2.63 -9.98 -3.79
N LEU A 148 1.30 -10.01 -3.84
CA LEU A 148 0.56 -11.27 -3.92
C LEU A 148 0.75 -11.98 -5.26
N THR A 149 0.66 -11.28 -6.39
CA THR A 149 0.83 -11.90 -7.72
C THR A 149 2.26 -12.36 -7.96
N GLY A 150 3.26 -11.64 -7.44
CA GLY A 150 4.67 -12.04 -7.58
C GLY A 150 5.11 -13.18 -6.64
N LEU A 151 4.52 -13.27 -5.44
CA LEU A 151 4.85 -14.32 -4.48
C LEU A 151 4.09 -15.62 -4.74
N PHE A 152 2.82 -15.52 -5.15
CA PHE A 152 1.92 -16.65 -5.31
C PHE A 152 1.47 -16.82 -6.75
N GLU A 153 2.35 -16.52 -7.71
CA GLU A 153 2.06 -16.58 -9.15
C GLU A 153 1.38 -17.91 -9.55
N GLY A 154 1.85 -19.05 -9.04
CA GLY A 154 1.23 -20.36 -9.31
C GLY A 154 -0.23 -20.50 -8.84
N VAL A 155 -0.66 -19.74 -7.83
CA VAL A 155 -2.06 -19.70 -7.37
C VAL A 155 -2.93 -18.86 -8.32
N PHE A 156 -2.34 -17.86 -8.97
CA PHE A 156 -3.05 -16.90 -9.82
C PHE A 156 -2.95 -17.23 -11.32
N ARG A 157 -1.97 -18.03 -11.75
CA ARG A 157 -1.68 -18.36 -13.16
C ARG A 157 -2.31 -19.65 -13.68
N GLU A 158 -2.87 -20.51 -12.82
CA GLU A 158 -3.57 -21.77 -13.18
C GLU A 158 -4.89 -21.58 -14.00
N ARG A 159 -5.08 -20.45 -14.69
CA ARG A 159 -6.25 -20.14 -15.55
C ARG A 159 -5.92 -19.77 -17.00
N THR A 160 -4.66 -19.79 -17.41
CA THR A 160 -4.27 -19.47 -18.80
C THR A 160 -3.91 -20.68 -19.66
N THR A 161 -4.20 -21.89 -19.20
CA THR A 161 -4.11 -23.15 -19.96
C THR A 161 -5.35 -23.98 -19.69
#